data_AF-A0A0J9BI67-F1
#
_entry.id   AF-A0A0J9BI67-F1
#
_cell.length_a   1.000
_cell.length_b   1.000
_cell.length_c   1.000
_cell.angle_alpha   90.00
_cell.angle_beta   90.00
_cell.angle_gamma   90.00
#
_symmetry.space_group_name_H-M   'P 1'
#
loop_
_entity.id
_entity.type
_entity.pdbx_description
1 polymer ?
#
loop_
_entity_poly.entity_id
_entity_poly.type
_entity_poly.pdbx_seq_one_letter_code
_entity_poly.pdbx_strand_id
1 'polypeptide(L)'
;MTQVNSPFLIVNVKSYLYDEELLKLARAADEVAEDTGLPIYFTCSYADLRLLKEHTRNLIITAQSMDSLYPGRGMGHVLPDALRAAGASAVFLNHAENPKTVSGLYAAIKRAKELGMTTIVCADSTVEAKALACMDPDILLAEPTDLIGTGTAADDSYVVETVKGIKEVNPHVLVMIGSGISTADDCYNVIRLGADGTGATSGILKAPSPELRVREMAEAIVRAQQEKKDSKRRKKMAVYRETIGLMSHGRTPSYINITPQVKEAVAKSGIKEGIVTVISPHTTCSVFFEEFVHDVTEDGTEYLQADLDHVLQKIIPNQTKLPPEGEYMYPGQAHFDAVAQWPDVEFYLPGGDKTQLLNGDAHLKATILGSSQVFPVEEGKLGVGVTGYIYFVDFDRMRARSRKCKIVVMGE
;
A
#
# COMPACT_ATOMS: atom_id res chain seq x y z
N MET A 1 -5.12 -25.24 6.85
CA MET A 1 -3.86 -24.57 7.25
C MET A 1 -4.17 -23.73 8.47
N THR A 2 -3.44 -23.94 9.57
CA THR A 2 -3.55 -23.12 10.78
C THR A 2 -3.03 -21.74 10.43
N GLN A 3 -3.87 -20.71 10.46
CA GLN A 3 -3.49 -19.36 10.05
C GLN A 3 -2.54 -18.78 11.10
N VAL A 4 -1.25 -18.67 10.76
CA VAL A 4 -0.27 -18.00 11.61
C VAL A 4 -0.38 -16.49 11.40
N ASN A 5 -0.54 -15.74 12.48
CA ASN A 5 -0.75 -14.30 12.44
C ASN A 5 0.54 -13.56 12.81
N SER A 6 0.88 -12.52 12.05
CA SER A 6 1.94 -11.58 12.36
C SER A 6 1.37 -10.25 12.92
N PRO A 7 2.02 -9.64 13.92
CA PRO A 7 3.24 -10.10 14.57
C PRO A 7 2.97 -11.14 15.66
N PHE A 8 4.04 -11.79 16.13
CA PHE A 8 4.00 -12.76 17.24
C PHE A 8 5.26 -12.67 18.11
N LEU A 9 5.16 -13.17 19.34
CA LEU A 9 6.27 -13.33 20.28
C LEU A 9 6.57 -14.82 20.50
N ILE A 10 7.84 -15.19 20.59
CA ILE A 10 8.26 -16.52 21.06
C ILE A 10 8.95 -16.40 22.42
N VAL A 11 8.41 -17.10 23.41
CA VAL A 11 9.06 -17.32 24.71
C VAL A 11 9.72 -18.70 24.66
N ASN A 12 11.03 -18.73 24.45
CA ASN A 12 11.77 -19.98 24.36
C ASN A 12 12.54 -20.26 25.65
N VAL A 13 12.07 -21.17 26.50
CA VAL A 13 12.73 -21.49 27.78
C VAL A 13 13.86 -22.52 27.65
N LYS A 14 14.06 -23.12 26.47
CA LYS A 14 14.96 -24.27 26.25
C LYS A 14 14.77 -25.31 27.36
N SER A 15 15.85 -25.84 27.93
CA SER A 15 15.81 -26.79 29.05
C SER A 15 16.11 -26.14 30.40
N TYR A 16 15.92 -24.81 30.52
CA TYR A 16 16.25 -24.09 31.76
C TYR A 16 15.16 -24.14 32.83
N LEU A 17 13.89 -24.30 32.43
CA LEU A 17 12.74 -24.36 33.33
C LEU A 17 11.95 -25.65 33.08
N TYR A 18 11.37 -26.18 34.14
CA TYR A 18 10.46 -27.33 34.13
C TYR A 18 9.44 -27.18 35.27
N ASP A 19 8.34 -27.92 35.20
CA ASP A 19 7.34 -28.04 36.28
C ASP A 19 6.81 -26.67 36.80
N GLU A 20 6.81 -26.42 38.12
CA GLU A 20 6.23 -25.23 38.75
C GLU A 20 6.86 -23.90 38.28
N GLU A 21 8.18 -23.84 38.09
CA GLU A 21 8.86 -22.62 37.64
C GLU A 21 8.50 -22.28 36.19
N LEU A 22 8.42 -23.31 35.34
CA LEU A 22 7.92 -23.19 33.97
C LEU A 22 6.47 -22.72 33.96
N LEU A 23 5.63 -23.35 34.79
CA LEU A 23 4.20 -23.06 34.85
C LEU A 23 3.92 -21.63 35.30
N LYS A 24 4.71 -21.11 36.25
CA LYS A 24 4.64 -19.72 36.69
C LYS A 24 4.86 -18.74 35.53
N LEU A 25 5.92 -18.93 34.75
CA LEU A 25 6.22 -18.09 33.58
C LEU A 25 5.16 -18.27 32.48
N ALA A 26 4.68 -19.49 32.26
CA ALA A 26 3.65 -19.79 31.27
C ALA A 26 2.33 -19.09 31.62
N ARG A 27 1.89 -19.08 32.88
CA ARG A 27 0.69 -18.35 33.30
C ARG A 27 0.81 -16.85 33.06
N ALA A 28 1.95 -16.26 33.41
CA ALA A 28 2.19 -14.84 33.14
C ALA A 28 2.17 -14.53 31.63
N ALA A 29 2.77 -15.39 30.81
CA ALA A 29 2.70 -15.25 29.36
C ALA A 29 1.27 -15.45 28.80
N ASP A 30 0.48 -16.34 29.39
CA ASP A 30 -0.92 -16.60 29.01
C ASP A 30 -1.81 -15.36 29.25
N GLU A 31 -1.62 -14.70 30.39
CA GLU A 31 -2.27 -13.42 30.72
C GLU A 31 -1.85 -12.31 29.74
N VAL A 32 -0.56 -12.21 29.41
CA VAL A 32 -0.05 -11.24 28.43
C VAL A 32 -0.65 -11.48 27.04
N ALA A 33 -0.77 -12.73 26.61
CA ALA A 33 -1.39 -13.08 25.34
C ALA A 33 -2.87 -12.65 25.29
N GLU A 34 -3.60 -12.80 26.41
CA GLU A 34 -4.99 -12.34 26.54
C GLU A 34 -5.09 -10.81 26.47
N ASP A 35 -4.32 -10.11 27.31
CA ASP A 35 -4.36 -8.65 27.44
C ASP A 35 -4.00 -7.93 26.14
N THR A 36 -2.98 -8.44 25.45
CA THR A 36 -2.43 -7.79 24.24
C THR A 36 -3.07 -8.29 22.96
N GLY A 37 -3.70 -9.46 22.99
CA GLY A 37 -4.14 -10.19 21.80
C GLY A 37 -2.99 -10.66 20.89
N LEU A 38 -1.74 -10.54 21.33
CA LEU A 38 -0.57 -10.97 20.58
C LEU A 38 -0.43 -12.50 20.63
N PRO A 39 -0.27 -13.20 19.49
CA PRO A 39 0.08 -14.61 19.52
C PRO A 39 1.41 -14.85 20.23
N ILE A 40 1.42 -15.70 21.26
CA ILE A 40 2.63 -16.08 21.99
C ILE A 40 2.89 -17.58 21.83
N TYR A 41 4.01 -17.91 21.19
CA TYR A 41 4.55 -19.26 21.12
C TYR A 41 5.38 -19.54 22.35
N PHE A 42 4.98 -20.53 23.14
CA PHE A 42 5.66 -20.86 24.38
C PHE A 42 6.27 -22.25 24.28
N THR A 43 7.61 -22.33 24.33
CA THR A 43 8.31 -23.62 24.26
C THR A 43 8.44 -24.24 25.64
N CYS A 44 8.45 -25.57 25.69
CA CYS A 44 8.76 -26.33 26.90
C CYS A 44 9.34 -27.70 26.55
N SER A 45 9.84 -28.41 27.56
CA SER A 45 10.27 -29.79 27.40
C SER A 45 9.10 -30.69 27.00
N TYR A 46 9.37 -31.84 26.39
CA TYR A 46 8.30 -32.77 25.99
C TYR A 46 7.44 -33.25 27.16
N ALA A 47 8.04 -33.36 28.35
CA ALA A 47 7.35 -33.81 29.56
C ALA A 47 6.31 -32.79 30.06
N ASP A 48 6.53 -31.50 29.77
CA ASP A 48 5.70 -30.41 30.29
C ASP A 48 4.59 -29.97 29.32
N LEU A 49 4.55 -30.51 28.08
CA LEU A 49 3.56 -30.11 27.07
C LEU A 49 2.12 -30.24 27.57
N ARG A 50 1.80 -31.36 28.22
CA ARG A 50 0.47 -31.62 28.78
C ARG A 50 0.17 -30.67 29.93
N LEU A 51 1.14 -30.49 30.82
CA LEU A 51 1.04 -29.58 31.97
C LEU A 51 0.66 -28.18 31.52
N LEU A 52 1.39 -27.62 30.55
CA LEU A 52 1.08 -26.28 30.04
C LEU A 52 -0.28 -26.23 29.35
N LYS A 53 -0.61 -27.24 28.53
CA LYS A 53 -1.89 -27.27 27.81
C LYS A 53 -3.10 -27.31 28.75
N GLU A 54 -2.98 -27.96 29.90
CA GLU A 54 -4.06 -28.07 30.89
C GLU A 54 -4.23 -26.80 31.74
N HIS A 55 -3.19 -25.96 31.83
CA HIS A 55 -3.17 -24.81 32.74
C HIS A 55 -3.09 -23.44 32.06
N THR A 56 -3.09 -23.40 30.73
CA THR A 56 -3.06 -22.17 29.93
C THR A 56 -4.07 -22.25 28.80
N ARG A 57 -4.56 -21.11 28.32
CA ARG A 57 -5.69 -21.05 27.35
C ARG A 57 -5.33 -20.35 26.05
N ASN A 58 -4.50 -19.32 26.12
CA ASN A 58 -4.19 -18.38 25.06
C ASN A 58 -2.81 -18.65 24.41
N LEU A 59 -1.94 -19.40 25.10
CA LEU A 59 -0.62 -19.77 24.56
C LEU A 59 -0.68 -20.78 23.42
N ILE A 60 0.22 -20.60 22.46
CA ILE A 60 0.54 -21.60 21.43
C ILE A 60 1.64 -22.51 21.99
N ILE A 61 1.24 -23.61 22.60
CA ILE A 61 2.16 -24.59 23.17
C ILE A 61 3.04 -25.20 22.08
N THR A 62 4.35 -25.06 22.24
CA THR A 62 5.34 -25.34 21.21
C THR A 62 6.33 -26.42 21.67
N ALA A 63 6.47 -27.50 20.90
CA ALA A 63 7.47 -28.53 21.17
C ALA A 63 8.86 -28.11 20.67
N GLN A 64 9.92 -28.56 21.34
CA GLN A 64 11.31 -28.18 21.01
C GLN A 64 11.89 -28.88 19.78
N SER A 65 11.39 -30.07 19.45
CA SER A 65 11.74 -30.84 18.25
C SER A 65 10.74 -31.96 18.06
N MET A 66 10.84 -32.63 16.92
CA MET A 66 10.18 -33.90 16.62
C MET A 66 11.00 -34.66 15.58
N ASP A 67 10.77 -35.96 15.47
CA ASP A 67 11.22 -36.76 14.34
C ASP A 67 10.13 -36.83 13.25
N SER A 68 10.40 -37.49 12.12
CA SER A 68 9.45 -37.62 11.02
C SER A 68 8.66 -38.94 11.02
N LEU A 69 8.67 -39.67 12.15
CA LEU A 69 8.11 -41.01 12.24
C LEU A 69 6.58 -41.02 12.44
N TYR A 70 6.02 -42.21 12.18
CA TYR A 70 4.64 -42.59 12.44
C TYR A 70 4.60 -43.59 13.60
N PRO A 71 3.45 -43.81 14.25
CA PRO A 71 3.32 -44.82 15.31
C PRO A 71 3.88 -46.19 14.88
N GLY A 72 4.86 -46.71 15.61
CA GLY A 72 5.60 -47.92 15.24
C GLY A 72 6.97 -48.04 15.92
N ARG A 73 7.93 -48.66 15.24
CA ARG A 73 9.31 -48.81 15.73
C ARG A 73 9.98 -47.43 15.82
N GLY A 74 10.43 -47.04 17.02
CA GLY A 74 11.05 -45.72 17.24
C GLY A 74 11.50 -45.50 18.68
N MET A 75 12.03 -46.52 19.36
CA MET A 75 12.49 -46.42 20.75
C MET A 75 13.54 -45.31 20.89
N GLY A 76 13.28 -44.33 21.76
CA GLY A 76 14.16 -43.17 22.00
C GLY A 76 13.94 -41.98 21.06
N HIS A 77 13.06 -42.10 20.07
CA HIS A 77 12.68 -41.01 19.16
C HIS A 77 11.43 -40.26 19.65
N VAL A 78 11.28 -39.02 19.17
CA VAL A 78 10.17 -38.14 19.54
C VAL A 78 9.04 -38.30 18.54
N LEU A 79 8.01 -39.06 18.92
CA LEU A 79 6.83 -39.32 18.08
C LEU A 79 5.96 -38.05 17.91
N PRO A 80 5.78 -37.55 16.68
CA PRO A 80 4.92 -36.41 16.34
C PRO A 80 3.50 -36.46 16.93
N ASP A 81 2.83 -37.60 16.76
CA ASP A 81 1.46 -37.80 17.21
C ASP A 81 1.33 -37.67 18.73
N ALA A 82 2.35 -38.09 19.48
CA ALA A 82 2.37 -37.96 20.93
C ALA A 82 2.47 -36.49 21.36
N LEU A 83 3.30 -35.69 20.67
CA LEU A 83 3.39 -34.24 20.94
C LEU A 83 2.07 -33.53 20.65
N ARG A 84 1.45 -33.83 19.49
CA ARG A 84 0.15 -33.28 19.12
C ARG A 84 -0.92 -33.66 20.13
N ALA A 85 -0.96 -34.94 20.52
CA ALA A 85 -1.89 -35.43 21.54
C ALA A 85 -1.66 -34.74 22.90
N ALA A 86 -0.40 -34.49 23.29
CA ALA A 86 -0.03 -33.79 24.52
C ALA A 86 -0.50 -32.33 24.56
N GLY A 87 -0.76 -31.72 23.40
CA GLY A 87 -1.27 -30.35 23.29
C GLY A 87 -0.43 -29.42 22.43
N ALA A 88 0.68 -29.90 21.85
CA ALA A 88 1.51 -29.09 20.97
C ALA A 88 0.73 -28.62 19.73
N SER A 89 0.78 -27.33 19.48
CA SER A 89 0.20 -26.67 18.29
C SER A 89 1.27 -26.13 17.35
N ALA A 90 2.52 -26.06 17.81
CA ALA A 90 3.67 -25.71 17.01
C ALA A 90 4.90 -26.55 17.41
N VAL A 91 5.93 -26.51 16.58
CA VAL A 91 7.18 -27.26 16.80
C VAL A 91 8.38 -26.53 16.22
N PHE A 92 9.45 -26.46 17.01
CA PHE A 92 10.78 -26.07 16.55
C PHE A 92 11.45 -27.20 15.78
N LEU A 93 12.21 -26.88 14.74
CA LEU A 93 13.00 -27.81 13.96
C LEU A 93 14.34 -27.17 13.60
N ASN A 94 15.39 -27.99 13.52
CA ASN A 94 16.73 -27.56 13.07
C ASN A 94 17.40 -26.48 13.94
N HIS A 95 17.03 -26.35 15.21
CA HIS A 95 17.76 -25.48 16.12
C HIS A 95 19.23 -25.91 16.22
N ALA A 96 20.17 -24.98 16.46
CA ALA A 96 21.60 -25.28 16.50
C ALA A 96 21.98 -26.36 17.54
N GLU A 97 21.21 -26.45 18.64
CA GLU A 97 21.35 -27.49 19.67
C GLU A 97 20.68 -28.84 19.30
N ASN A 98 19.97 -28.92 18.17
CA ASN A 98 19.31 -30.11 17.64
C ASN A 98 19.21 -30.06 16.09
N PRO A 99 20.35 -30.08 15.38
CA PRO A 99 20.40 -29.95 13.93
C PRO A 99 19.80 -31.18 13.24
N LYS A 100 19.23 -30.99 12.05
CA LYS A 100 18.67 -32.08 11.24
C LYS A 100 19.38 -32.18 9.90
N THR A 101 19.45 -33.40 9.35
CA THR A 101 19.83 -33.56 7.94
C THR A 101 18.77 -32.91 7.05
N VAL A 102 19.14 -32.43 5.87
CA VAL A 102 18.22 -31.80 4.90
C VAL A 102 17.00 -32.70 4.62
N SER A 103 17.20 -34.00 4.42
CA SER A 103 16.13 -34.97 4.19
C SER A 103 15.25 -35.19 5.43
N GLY A 104 15.87 -35.28 6.61
CA GLY A 104 15.16 -35.45 7.88
C GLY A 104 14.31 -34.22 8.23
N LEU A 105 14.86 -33.01 8.02
CA LEU A 105 14.17 -31.75 8.22
C LEU A 105 12.94 -31.63 7.32
N TYR A 106 13.11 -31.86 6.01
CA TYR A 106 12.00 -31.77 5.08
C TYR A 106 10.89 -32.80 5.40
N ALA A 107 11.28 -34.01 5.79
CA ALA A 107 10.32 -35.03 6.24
C ALA A 107 9.59 -34.60 7.53
N ALA A 108 10.28 -33.99 8.50
CA ALA A 108 9.68 -33.50 9.73
C ALA A 108 8.72 -32.31 9.48
N ILE A 109 9.08 -31.38 8.59
CA ILE A 109 8.19 -30.27 8.17
C ILE A 109 6.88 -30.81 7.60
N LYS A 110 6.95 -31.78 6.68
CA LYS A 110 5.73 -32.41 6.13
C LYS A 110 4.91 -33.09 7.22
N ARG A 111 5.57 -33.83 8.11
CA ARG A 111 4.91 -34.56 9.18
C ARG A 111 4.19 -33.62 10.16
N ALA A 112 4.79 -32.48 10.49
CA ALA A 112 4.14 -31.45 11.30
C ALA A 112 2.90 -30.86 10.60
N LYS A 113 3.00 -30.56 9.29
CA LYS A 113 1.88 -30.04 8.49
C LYS A 113 0.71 -31.03 8.41
N GLU A 114 0.97 -32.33 8.26
CA GLU A 114 -0.06 -33.37 8.30
C GLU A 114 -0.85 -33.38 9.62
N LEU A 115 -0.18 -33.06 10.73
CA LEU A 115 -0.78 -32.97 12.07
C LEU A 115 -1.40 -31.59 12.37
N GLY A 116 -1.33 -30.65 11.42
CA GLY A 116 -1.80 -29.28 11.60
C GLY A 116 -0.99 -28.47 12.61
N MET A 117 0.28 -28.82 12.81
CA MET A 117 1.20 -28.10 13.69
C MET A 117 1.97 -27.04 12.92
N THR A 118 2.08 -25.83 13.46
CA THR A 118 2.92 -24.77 12.91
C THR A 118 4.40 -25.16 13.02
N THR A 119 5.13 -25.07 11.92
CA THR A 119 6.56 -25.34 11.84
C THR A 119 7.39 -24.08 12.06
N ILE A 120 8.35 -24.14 12.98
CA ILE A 120 9.30 -23.07 13.28
C ILE A 120 10.69 -23.62 12.98
N VAL A 121 11.25 -23.29 11.82
CA VAL A 121 12.52 -23.85 11.36
C VAL A 121 13.65 -22.84 11.60
N CYS A 122 14.68 -23.24 12.34
CA CYS A 122 15.85 -22.41 12.58
C CYS A 122 16.85 -22.51 11.44
N ALA A 123 17.49 -21.38 11.12
CA ALA A 123 18.62 -21.27 10.23
C ALA A 123 19.75 -20.47 10.90
N ASP A 124 20.98 -20.96 10.74
CA ASP A 124 22.21 -20.42 11.33
C ASP A 124 22.82 -19.24 10.55
N SER A 125 22.27 -18.96 9.36
CA SER A 125 22.81 -17.99 8.43
C SER A 125 21.74 -17.55 7.43
N THR A 126 21.98 -16.42 6.76
CA THR A 126 21.07 -15.93 5.70
C THR A 126 21.03 -16.85 4.49
N VAL A 127 22.13 -17.55 4.21
CA VAL A 127 22.23 -18.53 3.13
C VAL A 127 21.41 -19.77 3.46
N GLU A 128 21.58 -20.33 4.66
CA GLU A 128 20.76 -21.45 5.12
C GLU A 128 19.28 -21.05 5.14
N ALA A 129 18.95 -19.86 5.67
CA ALA A 129 17.58 -19.37 5.74
C ALA A 129 16.91 -19.33 4.35
N LYS A 130 17.60 -18.83 3.32
CA LYS A 130 17.10 -18.84 1.94
C LYS A 130 16.90 -20.26 1.41
N ALA A 131 17.79 -21.19 1.71
CA ALA A 131 17.64 -22.59 1.30
C ALA A 131 16.45 -23.27 2.00
N LEU A 132 16.26 -23.02 3.29
CA LEU A 132 15.17 -23.60 4.08
C LEU A 132 13.81 -22.98 3.72
N ALA A 133 13.76 -21.73 3.24
CA ALA A 133 12.54 -21.12 2.71
C ALA A 133 11.92 -21.92 1.55
N CYS A 134 12.73 -22.62 0.76
CA CYS A 134 12.28 -23.52 -0.31
C CYS A 134 11.54 -24.77 0.22
N MET A 135 11.71 -25.11 1.50
CA MET A 135 11.02 -26.23 2.14
C MET A 135 9.62 -25.86 2.65
N ASP A 136 9.22 -24.60 2.47
CA ASP A 136 7.92 -24.04 2.84
C ASP A 136 7.57 -24.20 4.33
N PRO A 137 8.43 -23.83 5.29
CA PRO A 137 8.03 -23.78 6.69
C PRO A 137 7.00 -22.65 6.92
N ASP A 138 6.28 -22.69 8.04
CA ASP A 138 5.33 -21.63 8.39
C ASP A 138 6.06 -20.40 8.95
N ILE A 139 7.02 -20.64 9.84
CA ILE A 139 7.92 -19.63 10.41
C ILE A 139 9.37 -20.07 10.16
N LEU A 140 10.20 -19.14 9.69
CA LEU A 140 11.63 -19.30 9.59
C LEU A 140 12.33 -18.36 10.58
N LEU A 141 13.03 -18.94 11.55
CA LEU A 141 13.85 -18.22 12.51
C LEU A 141 15.27 -18.08 11.95
N ALA A 142 15.65 -16.87 11.57
CA ALA A 142 17.01 -16.55 11.21
C ALA A 142 17.78 -16.15 12.49
N GLU A 143 18.75 -16.99 12.87
CA GLU A 143 19.49 -16.86 14.11
C GLU A 143 20.98 -17.17 13.87
N PRO A 144 21.81 -16.16 13.52
CA PRO A 144 23.24 -16.37 13.39
C PRO A 144 23.82 -16.90 14.69
N THR A 145 24.45 -18.07 14.63
CA THR A 145 25.02 -18.74 15.81
C THR A 145 26.01 -17.86 16.56
N ASP A 146 26.78 -17.03 15.83
CA ASP A 146 27.77 -16.10 16.40
C ASP A 146 27.16 -15.04 17.33
N LEU A 147 25.85 -14.80 17.23
CA LEU A 147 25.14 -13.80 18.03
C LEU A 147 24.34 -14.42 19.20
N ILE A 148 24.20 -15.76 19.27
CA ILE A 148 23.40 -16.45 20.28
C ILE A 148 23.99 -16.25 21.68
N GLY A 149 23.18 -15.75 22.61
CA GLY A 149 23.56 -15.61 24.03
C GLY A 149 24.56 -14.49 24.34
N THR A 150 24.96 -13.71 23.34
CA THR A 150 25.89 -12.57 23.49
C THR A 150 25.23 -11.32 24.09
N GLY A 151 23.91 -11.17 23.91
CA GLY A 151 23.16 -9.98 24.29
C GLY A 151 23.26 -8.82 23.27
N THR A 152 23.97 -9.02 22.16
CA THR A 152 24.08 -8.04 21.06
C THR A 152 23.06 -8.38 19.98
N ALA A 153 22.05 -7.53 19.79
CA ALA A 153 21.08 -7.64 18.71
C ALA A 153 21.76 -7.63 17.33
N ALA A 154 21.17 -8.32 16.36
CA ALA A 154 21.62 -8.22 14.97
C ALA A 154 21.48 -6.78 14.46
N ASP A 155 22.42 -6.34 13.62
CA ASP A 155 22.38 -4.98 13.06
C ASP A 155 21.15 -4.76 12.16
N ASP A 156 20.74 -3.49 12.03
CA ASP A 156 19.55 -3.11 11.28
C ASP A 156 19.61 -3.61 9.81
N SER A 157 20.80 -3.57 9.19
CA SER A 157 21.01 -4.04 7.82
C SER A 157 20.75 -5.54 7.69
N TYR A 158 21.24 -6.34 8.62
CA TYR A 158 21.07 -7.78 8.66
C TYR A 158 19.59 -8.13 8.71
N VAL A 159 18.81 -7.47 9.57
CA VAL A 159 17.36 -7.72 9.69
C VAL A 159 16.66 -7.46 8.37
N VAL A 160 16.92 -6.29 7.76
CA VAL A 160 16.27 -5.88 6.51
C VAL A 160 16.65 -6.80 5.36
N GLU A 161 17.94 -7.11 5.20
CA GLU A 161 18.43 -7.97 4.12
C GLU A 161 17.96 -9.42 4.26
N THR A 162 17.93 -9.94 5.49
CA THR A 162 17.48 -11.30 5.78
C THR A 162 15.99 -11.44 5.50
N VAL A 163 15.16 -10.54 6.03
CA VAL A 163 13.71 -10.53 5.77
C VAL A 163 13.44 -10.44 4.27
N LYS A 164 14.08 -9.48 3.59
CA LYS A 164 13.92 -9.30 2.13
C LYS A 164 14.33 -10.57 1.38
N GLY A 165 15.51 -11.10 1.68
CA GLY A 165 16.06 -12.25 0.99
C GLY A 165 15.26 -13.53 1.16
N ILE A 166 14.67 -13.76 2.34
CA ILE A 166 13.77 -14.90 2.57
C ILE A 166 12.45 -14.72 1.82
N LYS A 167 11.85 -13.51 1.90
CA LYS A 167 10.56 -13.21 1.24
C LYS A 167 10.65 -13.23 -0.29
N GLU A 168 11.82 -12.96 -0.86
CA GLU A 168 12.09 -13.12 -2.30
C GLU A 168 12.02 -14.59 -2.74
N VAL A 169 12.42 -15.53 -1.88
CA VAL A 169 12.37 -16.98 -2.15
C VAL A 169 10.96 -17.51 -1.90
N ASN A 170 10.36 -17.17 -0.76
CA ASN A 170 9.01 -17.57 -0.40
C ASN A 170 8.28 -16.41 0.29
N PRO A 171 7.30 -15.76 -0.36
CA PRO A 171 6.59 -14.63 0.25
C PRO A 171 5.63 -15.05 1.37
N HIS A 172 5.30 -16.35 1.48
CA HIS A 172 4.32 -16.87 2.43
C HIS A 172 4.92 -17.24 3.79
N VAL A 173 6.20 -17.57 3.86
CA VAL A 173 6.87 -17.88 5.15
C VAL A 173 6.96 -16.63 6.01
N LEU A 174 6.66 -16.76 7.30
CA LEU A 174 6.86 -15.67 8.25
C LEU A 174 8.31 -15.66 8.74
N VAL A 175 8.91 -14.47 8.77
CA VAL A 175 10.32 -14.33 9.16
C VAL A 175 10.42 -13.88 10.61
N MET A 176 11.12 -14.67 11.42
CA MET A 176 11.44 -14.34 12.80
C MET A 176 12.92 -14.02 12.95
N ILE A 177 13.23 -12.97 13.72
CA ILE A 177 14.59 -12.65 14.18
C ILE A 177 14.66 -12.90 15.68
N GLY A 178 15.54 -13.79 16.11
CA GLY A 178 15.68 -14.17 17.53
C GLY A 178 17.06 -13.93 18.13
N SER A 179 18.10 -13.72 17.30
CA SER A 179 19.46 -13.60 17.82
C SER A 179 19.71 -12.24 18.47
N GLY A 180 20.25 -12.27 19.69
CA GLY A 180 20.63 -11.07 20.45
C GLY A 180 19.49 -10.30 21.14
N ILE A 181 18.24 -10.74 21.00
CA ILE A 181 17.07 -10.07 21.58
C ILE A 181 17.11 -10.19 23.11
N SER A 182 17.24 -9.04 23.78
CA SER A 182 17.34 -9.00 25.25
C SER A 182 16.28 -8.09 25.88
N THR A 183 15.87 -7.04 25.18
CA THR A 183 15.01 -5.97 25.70
C THR A 183 13.74 -5.80 24.87
N ALA A 184 12.77 -5.06 25.40
CA ALA A 184 11.58 -4.68 24.67
C ALA A 184 11.89 -3.78 23.46
N ASP A 185 12.92 -2.94 23.55
CA ASP A 185 13.34 -2.08 22.44
C ASP A 185 13.94 -2.90 21.28
N ASP A 186 14.65 -3.98 21.56
CA ASP A 186 15.11 -4.92 20.52
C ASP A 186 13.91 -5.49 19.76
N CYS A 187 12.87 -5.94 20.50
CA CYS A 187 11.64 -6.46 19.90
C CYS A 187 10.92 -5.40 19.04
N TYR A 188 10.80 -4.17 19.55
CA TYR A 188 10.23 -3.05 18.81
C TYR A 188 10.99 -2.82 17.49
N ASN A 189 12.32 -2.77 17.56
CA ASN A 189 13.18 -2.46 16.42
C ASN A 189 13.08 -3.51 15.31
N VAL A 190 13.17 -4.81 15.62
CA VAL A 190 13.13 -5.84 14.58
C VAL A 190 11.77 -5.90 13.86
N ILE A 191 10.66 -5.70 14.58
CA ILE A 191 9.32 -5.63 13.97
C ILE A 191 9.18 -4.38 13.10
N ARG A 192 9.69 -3.23 13.56
CA ARG A 192 9.74 -1.98 12.79
C ARG A 192 10.51 -2.16 11.48
N LEU A 193 11.64 -2.88 11.53
CA LEU A 193 12.52 -3.15 10.38
C LEU A 193 11.93 -4.17 9.39
N GLY A 194 10.95 -4.97 9.80
CA GLY A 194 10.18 -5.79 8.87
C GLY A 194 9.98 -7.25 9.27
N ALA A 195 10.55 -7.70 10.40
CA ALA A 195 10.32 -9.05 10.89
C ALA A 195 8.82 -9.27 11.19
N ASP A 196 8.36 -10.50 10.95
CA ASP A 196 6.99 -10.92 11.25
C ASP A 196 6.83 -11.37 12.71
N GLY A 197 7.92 -11.60 13.43
CA GLY A 197 7.92 -11.99 14.83
C GLY A 197 9.32 -11.98 15.42
N THR A 198 9.41 -12.10 16.74
CA THR A 198 10.67 -12.15 17.48
C THR A 198 10.49 -12.89 18.80
N GLY A 199 11.56 -13.04 19.57
CA GLY A 199 11.53 -13.79 20.82
C GLY A 199 12.92 -13.94 21.41
N ALA A 200 12.99 -14.47 22.62
CA ALA A 200 14.25 -14.65 23.34
C ALA A 200 14.20 -15.83 24.31
N THR A 201 15.40 -16.28 24.71
CA THR A 201 15.60 -17.16 25.87
C THR A 201 16.28 -16.40 27.00
N SER A 202 17.57 -16.08 26.83
CA SER A 202 18.36 -15.43 27.87
C SER A 202 17.87 -14.03 28.22
N GLY A 203 17.36 -13.30 27.22
CA GLY A 203 16.73 -11.99 27.40
C GLY A 203 15.55 -12.01 28.38
N ILE A 204 14.80 -13.12 28.42
CA ILE A 204 13.67 -13.31 29.33
C ILE A 204 14.14 -13.89 30.66
N LEU A 205 14.85 -15.02 30.62
CA LEU A 205 15.18 -15.78 31.84
C LEU A 205 16.19 -15.08 32.76
N LYS A 206 17.05 -14.20 32.22
CA LYS A 206 18.02 -13.43 33.01
C LYS A 206 17.50 -12.06 33.43
N ALA A 207 16.26 -11.71 33.07
CA ALA A 207 15.66 -10.45 33.51
C ALA A 207 15.37 -10.46 35.02
N PRO A 208 15.36 -9.30 35.70
CA PRO A 208 15.00 -9.23 37.12
C PRO A 208 13.62 -9.84 37.43
N SER A 209 12.68 -9.71 36.49
CA SER A 209 11.44 -10.50 36.45
C SER A 209 11.22 -11.01 35.03
N PRO A 210 11.35 -12.32 34.80
CA PRO A 210 11.03 -12.94 33.51
C PRO A 210 9.58 -12.69 33.08
N GLU A 211 8.64 -12.70 34.02
CA GLU A 211 7.21 -12.47 33.78
C GLU A 211 6.96 -11.05 33.25
N LEU A 212 7.54 -10.04 33.91
CA LEU A 212 7.45 -8.66 33.46
C LEU A 212 8.12 -8.48 32.08
N ARG A 213 9.27 -9.14 31.86
CA ARG A 213 9.98 -9.05 30.58
C ARG A 213 9.15 -9.55 29.40
N VAL A 214 8.37 -10.62 29.58
CA VAL A 214 7.45 -11.11 28.53
C VAL A 214 6.41 -10.03 28.18
N ARG A 215 5.83 -9.36 29.18
CA ARG A 215 4.89 -8.26 28.97
C ARG A 215 5.52 -7.09 28.22
N GLU A 216 6.68 -6.62 28.68
CA GLU A 216 7.39 -5.51 28.06
C GLU A 216 7.68 -5.79 26.57
N MET A 217 8.15 -7.01 26.25
CA MET A 217 8.43 -7.43 24.89
C MET A 217 7.15 -7.49 24.02
N ALA A 218 6.05 -8.06 24.56
CA ALA A 218 4.79 -8.15 23.84
C ALA A 218 4.19 -6.76 23.54
N GLU A 219 4.17 -5.86 24.52
CA GLU A 219 3.66 -4.49 24.36
C GLU A 219 4.48 -3.70 23.33
N ALA A 220 5.81 -3.88 23.31
CA ALA A 220 6.68 -3.28 22.32
C ALA A 220 6.39 -3.77 20.89
N ILE A 221 6.12 -5.06 20.71
CA ILE A 221 5.73 -5.63 19.42
C ILE A 221 4.39 -5.04 18.94
N VAL A 222 3.39 -4.97 19.83
CA VAL A 222 2.08 -4.38 19.51
C VAL A 222 2.22 -2.91 19.13
N ARG A 223 3.02 -2.14 19.88
CA ARG A 223 3.33 -0.73 19.58
C ARG A 223 3.95 -0.57 18.18
N ALA A 224 4.97 -1.37 17.85
CA ALA A 224 5.60 -1.34 16.53
C ALA A 224 4.61 -1.62 15.40
N GLN A 225 3.68 -2.57 15.60
CA GLN A 225 2.64 -2.86 14.60
C GLN A 225 1.68 -1.69 14.41
N GLN A 226 1.25 -1.06 15.50
CA GLN A 226 0.32 0.06 15.46
C GLN A 226 0.92 1.26 14.70
N GLU A 227 2.16 1.63 15.01
CA GLU A 227 2.85 2.72 14.32
C GLU A 227 3.08 2.42 12.82
N LYS A 228 3.33 1.17 12.47
CA LYS A 228 3.44 0.72 11.07
C LYS A 228 2.10 0.83 10.32
N LYS A 229 0.96 0.61 10.99
CA LYS A 229 -0.37 0.83 10.43
C LYS A 229 -0.65 2.33 10.26
N ASP A 230 -0.31 3.15 11.25
CA ASP A 230 -0.56 4.59 11.24
C ASP A 230 0.29 5.33 10.18
N SER A 231 1.55 4.95 10.02
CA SER A 231 2.43 5.47 8.95
C SER A 231 1.94 5.09 7.55
N LYS A 232 1.40 3.88 7.35
CA LYS A 232 0.76 3.50 6.08
C LYS A 232 -0.53 4.29 5.83
N ARG A 233 -1.29 4.61 6.88
CA ARG A 233 -2.54 5.39 6.79
C ARG A 233 -2.27 6.85 6.41
N ARG A 234 -1.23 7.47 6.98
CA ARG A 234 -0.77 8.82 6.60
C ARG A 234 -0.30 8.94 5.16
N LYS A 235 0.17 7.86 4.53
CA LYS A 235 0.65 7.87 3.13
C LYS A 235 -0.45 7.78 2.05
N LYS A 236 -1.73 7.65 2.42
CA LYS A 236 -2.80 7.50 1.43
C LYS A 236 -3.38 8.86 1.05
N MET A 237 -2.71 9.54 0.12
CA MET A 237 -3.19 10.77 -0.52
C MET A 237 -4.62 10.55 -1.05
N ALA A 238 -5.57 11.36 -0.59
CA ALA A 238 -6.95 11.30 -1.05
C ALA A 238 -7.04 11.86 -2.47
N VAL A 239 -7.89 11.25 -3.30
CA VAL A 239 -8.14 11.70 -4.68
C VAL A 239 -9.65 11.79 -4.88
N TYR A 240 -10.13 13.00 -5.18
CA TYR A 240 -11.50 13.28 -5.59
C TYR A 240 -11.55 13.61 -7.08
N ARG A 241 -12.59 13.15 -7.78
CA ARG A 241 -12.77 13.38 -9.21
C ARG A 241 -14.22 13.74 -9.50
N GLU A 242 -14.41 14.82 -10.25
CA GLU A 242 -15.70 15.28 -10.74
C GLU A 242 -15.60 15.61 -12.22
N THR A 243 -16.70 15.46 -12.96
CA THR A 243 -16.79 15.91 -14.35
C THR A 243 -18.05 16.72 -14.51
N ILE A 244 -17.88 17.98 -14.90
CA ILE A 244 -18.99 18.90 -15.15
C ILE A 244 -19.32 18.94 -16.64
N GLY A 245 -20.60 19.03 -16.97
CA GLY A 245 -21.09 19.27 -18.32
C GLY A 245 -21.21 20.77 -18.59
N LEU A 246 -20.74 21.21 -19.75
CA LEU A 246 -20.77 22.60 -20.20
C LEU A 246 -21.42 22.66 -21.59
N MET A 247 -22.02 23.79 -21.95
CA MET A 247 -22.63 23.98 -23.28
C MET A 247 -21.99 25.20 -23.95
N SER A 248 -21.32 24.98 -25.08
CA SER A 248 -20.86 26.08 -25.94
C SER A 248 -21.98 26.50 -26.91
N HIS A 249 -22.03 27.77 -27.28
CA HIS A 249 -23.05 28.32 -28.17
C HIS A 249 -22.62 28.32 -29.66
N GLY A 250 -21.31 28.23 -29.94
CA GLY A 250 -20.76 28.40 -31.30
C GLY A 250 -20.88 29.84 -31.81
N ARG A 251 -20.63 30.09 -33.09
CA ARG A 251 -20.56 31.43 -33.75
C ARG A 251 -19.34 32.26 -33.35
N THR A 252 -19.14 32.45 -32.05
CA THR A 252 -17.98 33.08 -31.41
C THR A 252 -17.41 32.13 -30.34
N PRO A 253 -16.17 32.36 -29.86
CA PRO A 253 -15.63 31.59 -28.75
C PRO A 253 -16.57 31.65 -27.53
N SER A 254 -16.83 30.50 -26.93
CA SER A 254 -17.74 30.40 -25.78
C SER A 254 -16.96 30.36 -24.48
N TYR A 255 -16.93 31.49 -23.77
CA TYR A 255 -16.34 31.62 -22.45
C TYR A 255 -17.34 31.27 -21.35
N ILE A 256 -16.95 30.39 -20.44
CA ILE A 256 -17.80 29.87 -19.37
C ILE A 256 -17.05 29.96 -18.06
N ASN A 257 -17.57 30.76 -17.12
CA ASN A 257 -17.03 30.83 -15.76
C ASN A 257 -17.32 29.52 -15.02
N ILE A 258 -16.27 28.75 -14.72
CA ILE A 258 -16.37 27.47 -14.00
C ILE A 258 -15.86 27.57 -12.56
N THR A 259 -15.53 28.77 -12.09
CA THR A 259 -15.04 29.01 -10.72
C THR A 259 -15.98 28.46 -9.64
N PRO A 260 -17.32 28.66 -9.71
CA PRO A 260 -18.23 28.11 -8.72
C PRO A 260 -18.16 26.58 -8.63
N GLN A 261 -18.12 25.91 -9.78
CA GLN A 261 -18.06 24.45 -9.87
C GLN A 261 -16.74 23.90 -9.34
N VAL A 262 -15.62 24.60 -9.59
CA VAL A 262 -14.32 24.22 -9.01
C VAL A 262 -14.31 24.39 -7.49
N LYS A 263 -14.85 25.51 -6.97
CA LYS A 263 -14.99 25.73 -5.53
C LYS A 263 -15.87 24.65 -4.87
N GLU A 264 -16.96 24.28 -5.52
CA GLU A 264 -17.86 23.23 -5.05
C GLU A 264 -17.16 21.85 -5.05
N ALA A 265 -16.41 21.51 -6.11
CA ALA A 265 -15.65 20.26 -6.20
C ALA A 265 -14.58 20.17 -5.10
N VAL A 266 -13.87 21.27 -4.81
CA VAL A 266 -12.91 21.34 -3.69
C VAL A 266 -13.64 21.12 -2.36
N ALA A 267 -14.77 21.77 -2.13
CA ALA A 267 -15.56 21.58 -0.91
C ALA A 267 -16.08 20.13 -0.75
N LYS A 268 -16.60 19.53 -1.83
CA LYS A 268 -17.06 18.13 -1.85
C LYS A 268 -15.94 17.12 -1.62
N SER A 269 -14.71 17.45 -2.00
CA SER A 269 -13.57 16.54 -1.89
C SER A 269 -13.21 16.18 -0.45
N GLY A 270 -13.50 17.07 0.51
CA GLY A 270 -13.05 16.94 1.90
C GLY A 270 -11.55 17.16 2.13
N ILE A 271 -10.76 17.34 1.06
CA ILE A 271 -9.32 17.59 1.11
C ILE A 271 -9.07 18.98 1.69
N LYS A 272 -8.16 19.08 2.65
CA LYS A 272 -7.77 20.31 3.34
C LYS A 272 -6.56 20.97 2.72
N GLU A 273 -5.52 20.18 2.46
CA GLU A 273 -4.26 20.67 1.91
C GLU A 273 -3.90 19.87 0.66
N GLY A 274 -3.69 20.55 -0.47
CA GLY A 274 -3.38 19.85 -1.71
C GLY A 274 -3.45 20.71 -2.96
N ILE A 275 -3.85 20.09 -4.06
CA ILE A 275 -4.01 20.74 -5.36
C ILE A 275 -5.34 20.34 -6.00
N VAL A 276 -5.90 21.26 -6.78
CA VAL A 276 -6.98 20.99 -7.72
C VAL A 276 -6.50 21.23 -9.14
N THR A 277 -6.76 20.27 -10.02
CA THR A 277 -6.45 20.34 -11.45
C THR A 277 -7.73 20.33 -12.25
N VAL A 278 -7.90 21.34 -13.10
CA VAL A 278 -9.10 21.58 -13.92
C VAL A 278 -8.71 21.39 -15.38
N ILE A 279 -9.37 20.47 -16.09
CA ILE A 279 -8.89 19.94 -17.38
C ILE A 279 -10.03 19.89 -18.40
N SER A 280 -9.78 20.44 -19.58
CA SER A 280 -10.53 20.15 -20.79
C SER A 280 -10.02 18.85 -21.46
N PRO A 281 -10.88 17.84 -21.69
CA PRO A 281 -10.57 16.71 -22.57
C PRO A 281 -10.84 17.01 -24.05
N HIS A 282 -11.19 18.25 -24.42
CA HIS A 282 -11.57 18.65 -25.77
C HIS A 282 -10.46 19.46 -26.44
N THR A 283 -10.12 19.12 -27.68
CA THR A 283 -8.96 19.65 -28.41
C THR A 283 -9.12 21.09 -28.93
N THR A 284 -10.34 21.63 -28.91
CA THR A 284 -10.65 23.03 -29.28
C THR A 284 -10.91 23.91 -28.07
N CYS A 285 -10.74 23.37 -26.86
CA CYS A 285 -11.12 24.07 -25.64
C CYS A 285 -9.94 24.20 -24.68
N SER A 286 -9.94 25.31 -23.94
CA SER A 286 -8.90 25.64 -22.95
C SER A 286 -9.49 25.90 -21.58
N VAL A 287 -8.63 25.80 -20.56
CA VAL A 287 -8.91 26.28 -19.20
C VAL A 287 -7.86 27.33 -18.88
N PHE A 288 -8.30 28.50 -18.42
CA PHE A 288 -7.40 29.60 -18.07
C PHE A 288 -7.90 30.34 -16.82
N PHE A 289 -7.03 31.18 -16.27
CA PHE A 289 -7.26 31.93 -15.04
C PHE A 289 -7.07 33.42 -15.31
N GLU A 290 -8.08 34.22 -15.03
CA GLU A 290 -8.11 35.65 -15.37
C GLU A 290 -8.93 36.45 -14.35
N GLU A 291 -8.91 37.79 -14.48
CA GLU A 291 -9.75 38.68 -13.70
C GLU A 291 -11.18 38.78 -14.27
N PHE A 292 -12.17 38.97 -13.40
CA PHE A 292 -13.52 39.35 -13.82
C PHE A 292 -13.69 40.88 -13.84
N VAL A 293 -13.97 41.45 -15.01
CA VAL A 293 -14.01 42.90 -15.27
C VAL A 293 -15.41 43.50 -15.45
N HIS A 294 -16.48 42.74 -15.23
CA HIS A 294 -17.89 43.20 -15.17
C HIS A 294 -18.48 43.79 -16.47
N ASP A 295 -17.69 44.51 -17.26
CA ASP A 295 -18.08 45.10 -18.53
C ASP A 295 -18.15 44.06 -19.64
N VAL A 296 -19.20 44.13 -20.45
CA VAL A 296 -19.49 43.19 -21.53
C VAL A 296 -19.80 43.91 -22.83
N THR A 297 -19.41 43.29 -23.95
CA THR A 297 -19.78 43.70 -25.31
C THR A 297 -21.28 43.45 -25.57
N GLU A 298 -21.79 43.92 -26.71
CA GLU A 298 -23.20 43.73 -27.10
C GLU A 298 -23.61 42.25 -27.19
N ASP A 299 -22.67 41.36 -27.51
CA ASP A 299 -22.88 39.90 -27.56
C ASP A 299 -22.64 39.19 -26.22
N GLY A 300 -22.37 39.94 -25.15
CA GLY A 300 -22.23 39.43 -23.79
C GLY A 300 -20.83 38.91 -23.45
N THR A 301 -19.84 39.13 -24.31
CA THR A 301 -18.43 38.76 -24.06
C THR A 301 -17.79 39.78 -23.11
N GLU A 302 -17.12 39.31 -22.08
CA GLU A 302 -16.41 40.16 -21.13
C GLU A 302 -15.26 40.92 -21.82
N TYR A 303 -14.98 42.17 -21.43
CA TYR A 303 -13.97 43.00 -22.12
C TYR A 303 -12.56 42.37 -22.16
N LEU A 304 -12.08 41.74 -21.08
CA LEU A 304 -10.78 41.05 -21.13
C LEU A 304 -10.80 39.84 -22.08
N GLN A 305 -11.92 39.12 -22.14
CA GLN A 305 -12.10 38.01 -23.08
C GLN A 305 -12.16 38.50 -24.52
N ALA A 306 -12.81 39.65 -24.77
CA ALA A 306 -12.85 40.30 -26.08
C ALA A 306 -11.46 40.79 -26.51
N ASP A 307 -10.69 41.38 -25.59
CA ASP A 307 -9.29 41.77 -25.83
C ASP A 307 -8.42 40.54 -26.13
N LEU A 308 -8.59 39.46 -25.37
CA LEU A 308 -7.93 38.18 -25.61
C LEU A 308 -8.26 37.66 -27.01
N ASP A 309 -9.53 37.66 -27.42
CA ASP A 309 -9.94 37.29 -28.77
C ASP A 309 -9.30 38.17 -29.84
N HIS A 310 -9.25 39.49 -29.62
CA HIS A 310 -8.64 40.45 -30.53
C HIS A 310 -7.13 40.20 -30.70
N VAL A 311 -6.43 39.89 -29.61
CA VAL A 311 -5.00 39.53 -29.64
C VAL A 311 -4.78 38.19 -30.33
N LEU A 312 -5.56 37.16 -29.95
CA LEU A 312 -5.45 35.84 -30.54
C LEU A 312 -5.74 35.85 -32.03
N GLN A 313 -6.72 36.63 -32.50
CA GLN A 313 -7.05 36.73 -33.93
C GLN A 313 -5.90 37.31 -34.77
N LYS A 314 -5.04 38.17 -34.19
CA LYS A 314 -3.86 38.69 -34.91
C LYS A 314 -2.80 37.61 -35.15
N ILE A 315 -2.71 36.62 -34.26
CA ILE A 315 -1.70 35.55 -34.30
C ILE A 315 -2.28 34.32 -35.01
N ILE A 316 -3.56 34.03 -34.75
CA ILE A 316 -4.32 32.89 -35.25
C ILE A 316 -5.65 33.43 -35.82
N PRO A 317 -5.64 33.90 -37.09
CA PRO A 317 -6.83 34.39 -37.76
C PRO A 317 -7.98 33.39 -37.74
N ASN A 318 -9.21 33.88 -37.71
CA ASN A 318 -10.37 33.01 -37.79
C ASN A 318 -10.35 32.22 -39.11
N GLN A 319 -10.50 30.90 -39.04
CA GLN A 319 -10.66 30.10 -40.25
C GLN A 319 -12.02 30.42 -40.88
N THR A 320 -12.01 30.79 -42.16
CA THR A 320 -13.23 31.14 -42.90
C THR A 320 -13.39 30.39 -44.22
N LYS A 321 -12.31 29.82 -44.76
CA LYS A 321 -12.33 29.08 -46.03
C LYS A 321 -11.63 27.73 -45.91
N LEU A 322 -11.99 26.84 -46.83
CA LEU A 322 -11.34 25.56 -47.03
C LEU A 322 -9.96 25.75 -47.67
N PRO A 323 -8.98 24.86 -47.41
CA PRO A 323 -7.74 24.84 -48.16
C PRO A 323 -7.96 24.49 -49.65
N PRO A 324 -7.09 24.95 -50.57
CA PRO A 324 -5.88 25.74 -50.31
C PRO A 324 -6.09 27.26 -50.20
N GLU A 325 -7.29 27.78 -50.48
CA GLU A 325 -7.56 29.22 -50.48
C GLU A 325 -7.79 29.84 -49.09
N GLY A 326 -7.86 28.99 -48.05
CA GLY A 326 -8.08 29.37 -46.66
C GLY A 326 -6.84 29.70 -45.85
N GLU A 327 -7.08 30.13 -44.62
CA GLU A 327 -6.05 30.61 -43.69
C GLU A 327 -5.11 29.48 -43.21
N TYR A 328 -5.56 28.23 -43.34
CA TYR A 328 -4.90 27.05 -42.80
C TYR A 328 -4.91 25.89 -43.78
N MET A 329 -3.93 25.00 -43.63
CA MET A 329 -3.87 23.71 -44.35
C MET A 329 -4.87 22.68 -43.79
N TYR A 330 -5.39 22.91 -42.59
CA TYR A 330 -6.42 22.09 -41.96
C TYR A 330 -7.81 22.65 -42.33
N PRO A 331 -8.85 21.81 -42.50
CA PRO A 331 -8.80 20.36 -42.62
C PRO A 331 -8.43 19.91 -44.05
N GLY A 332 -7.57 18.89 -44.17
CA GLY A 332 -7.20 18.30 -45.46
C GLY A 332 -8.19 17.22 -45.94
N GLN A 333 -8.11 16.81 -47.21
CA GLN A 333 -9.01 15.81 -47.81
C GLN A 333 -9.06 14.49 -47.04
N ALA A 334 -7.92 13.97 -46.59
CA ALA A 334 -7.88 12.75 -45.78
C ALA A 334 -8.65 12.88 -44.45
N HIS A 335 -8.71 14.08 -43.86
CA HIS A 335 -9.50 14.32 -42.65
C HIS A 335 -11.00 14.29 -42.96
N PHE A 336 -11.42 14.90 -44.08
CA PHE A 336 -12.81 14.79 -44.54
C PHE A 336 -13.21 13.34 -44.80
N ASP A 337 -12.36 12.57 -45.49
CA ASP A 337 -12.63 11.17 -45.79
C ASP A 337 -12.76 10.33 -44.52
N ALA A 338 -11.97 10.64 -43.49
CA ALA A 338 -12.05 9.99 -42.18
C ALA A 338 -13.36 10.34 -41.45
N VAL A 339 -13.72 11.63 -41.36
CA VAL A 339 -14.94 12.07 -40.68
C VAL A 339 -16.19 11.56 -41.40
N ALA A 340 -16.16 11.47 -42.72
CA ALA A 340 -17.27 10.90 -43.52
C ALA A 340 -17.56 9.42 -43.22
N GLN A 341 -16.61 8.71 -42.60
CA GLN A 341 -16.76 7.30 -42.20
C GLN A 341 -17.21 7.15 -40.74
N TRP A 342 -17.34 8.23 -39.99
CA TRP A 342 -17.72 8.15 -38.58
C TRP A 342 -19.20 7.76 -38.41
N PRO A 343 -19.56 6.98 -37.36
CA PRO A 343 -20.95 6.57 -37.11
C PRO A 343 -21.92 7.75 -36.91
N ASP A 344 -21.42 8.90 -36.48
CA ASP A 344 -22.14 10.13 -36.19
C ASP A 344 -21.80 11.26 -37.18
N VAL A 345 -21.51 10.90 -38.44
CA VAL A 345 -21.16 11.84 -39.51
C VAL A 345 -22.13 13.02 -39.63
N GLU A 346 -23.44 12.82 -39.46
CA GLU A 346 -24.44 13.89 -39.59
C GLU A 346 -24.26 14.99 -38.53
N PHE A 347 -23.66 14.66 -37.37
CA PHE A 347 -23.34 15.65 -36.36
C PHE A 347 -22.13 16.51 -36.76
N TYR A 348 -21.11 15.92 -37.39
CA TYR A 348 -19.85 16.59 -37.75
C TYR A 348 -19.87 17.24 -39.14
N LEU A 349 -20.60 16.65 -40.08
CA LEU A 349 -20.79 17.06 -41.48
C LEU A 349 -22.28 16.96 -41.85
N PRO A 350 -23.17 17.76 -41.23
CA PRO A 350 -24.60 17.78 -41.56
C PRO A 350 -24.79 18.04 -43.06
N GLY A 351 -25.53 17.17 -43.73
CA GLY A 351 -25.72 17.24 -45.19
C GLY A 351 -24.43 17.20 -46.02
N GLY A 352 -23.30 16.73 -45.45
CA GLY A 352 -21.99 16.73 -46.11
C GLY A 352 -21.30 18.11 -46.17
N ASP A 353 -21.79 19.11 -45.42
CA ASP A 353 -21.21 20.45 -45.41
C ASP A 353 -19.81 20.46 -44.78
N LYS A 354 -18.79 20.51 -45.64
CA LYS A 354 -17.37 20.56 -45.27
C LYS A 354 -17.00 21.81 -44.45
N THR A 355 -17.76 22.90 -44.55
CA THR A 355 -17.47 24.13 -43.80
C THR A 355 -17.64 23.96 -42.29
N GLN A 356 -18.36 22.92 -41.87
CA GLN A 356 -18.57 22.58 -40.47
C GLN A 356 -17.31 22.10 -39.73
N LEU A 357 -16.23 21.80 -40.46
CA LEU A 357 -14.92 21.41 -39.92
C LEU A 357 -13.89 22.55 -39.96
N LEU A 358 -14.31 23.79 -40.22
CA LEU A 358 -13.42 24.95 -40.23
C LEU A 358 -13.09 25.43 -38.80
N ASN A 359 -12.45 24.58 -38.01
CA ASN A 359 -12.08 24.88 -36.62
C ASN A 359 -10.56 24.79 -36.37
N GLY A 360 -9.74 24.93 -37.43
CA GLY A 360 -8.28 24.92 -37.32
C GLY A 360 -7.75 26.03 -36.41
N ASP A 361 -8.34 27.22 -36.47
CA ASP A 361 -8.05 28.32 -35.55
C ASP A 361 -8.35 27.95 -34.10
N ALA A 362 -9.44 27.21 -33.84
CA ALA A 362 -9.82 26.79 -32.50
C ALA A 362 -8.81 25.81 -31.89
N HIS A 363 -8.31 24.86 -32.69
CA HIS A 363 -7.26 23.94 -32.27
C HIS A 363 -5.94 24.67 -31.94
N LEU A 364 -5.55 25.65 -32.76
CA LEU A 364 -4.32 26.42 -32.54
C LEU A 364 -4.42 27.31 -31.30
N LYS A 365 -5.55 28.00 -31.11
CA LYS A 365 -5.81 28.82 -29.91
C LYS A 365 -5.76 27.95 -28.65
N ALA A 366 -6.43 26.79 -28.69
CA ALA A 366 -6.41 25.85 -27.57
C ALA A 366 -5.00 25.29 -27.27
N THR A 367 -4.19 25.07 -28.31
CA THR A 367 -2.80 24.61 -28.18
C THR A 367 -1.94 25.65 -27.46
N ILE A 368 -2.12 26.94 -27.75
CA ILE A 368 -1.34 28.02 -27.12
C ILE A 368 -1.78 28.26 -25.67
N LEU A 369 -3.10 28.32 -25.41
CA LEU A 369 -3.60 28.60 -24.06
C LEU A 369 -3.48 27.40 -23.12
N GLY A 370 -3.45 26.18 -23.67
CA GLY A 370 -3.40 24.94 -22.90
C GLY A 370 -4.78 24.48 -22.43
N SER A 371 -4.88 23.19 -22.13
CA SER A 371 -6.15 22.53 -21.79
C SER A 371 -6.39 22.39 -20.28
N SER A 372 -5.50 22.88 -19.42
CA SER A 372 -5.63 22.70 -17.98
C SER A 372 -5.01 23.81 -17.14
N GLN A 373 -5.54 24.00 -15.93
CA GLN A 373 -4.95 24.82 -14.86
C GLN A 373 -4.84 24.02 -13.56
N VAL A 374 -3.86 24.39 -12.73
CA VAL A 374 -3.62 23.80 -11.41
C VAL A 374 -3.63 24.91 -10.37
N PHE A 375 -4.38 24.71 -9.29
CA PHE A 375 -4.50 25.66 -8.19
C PHE A 375 -4.24 24.95 -6.85
N PRO A 376 -3.70 25.64 -5.85
CA PRO A 376 -3.58 25.09 -4.51
C PRO A 376 -4.96 24.93 -3.85
N VAL A 377 -5.05 23.97 -2.94
CA VAL A 377 -6.15 23.82 -1.98
C VAL A 377 -5.56 24.03 -0.60
N GLU A 378 -6.07 25.04 0.10
CA GLU A 378 -5.59 25.48 1.41
C GLU A 378 -6.79 25.61 2.34
N GLU A 379 -6.71 25.04 3.54
CA GLU A 379 -7.79 24.99 4.53
C GLU A 379 -9.12 24.45 3.95
N GLY A 380 -9.04 23.59 2.94
CA GLY A 380 -10.19 23.04 2.21
C GLY A 380 -10.90 24.04 1.30
N LYS A 381 -10.21 25.09 0.86
CA LYS A 381 -10.71 26.11 -0.08
C LYS A 381 -9.79 26.20 -1.29
N LEU A 382 -10.35 26.67 -2.40
CA LEU A 382 -9.58 27.00 -3.60
C LEU A 382 -8.66 28.20 -3.29
N GLY A 383 -7.34 27.99 -3.33
CA GLY A 383 -6.33 28.99 -2.99
C GLY A 383 -6.04 29.94 -4.16
N VAL A 384 -7.03 30.72 -4.57
CA VAL A 384 -6.89 31.79 -5.58
C VAL A 384 -7.28 33.15 -4.99
N GLY A 385 -6.74 34.23 -5.56
CA GLY A 385 -7.10 35.60 -5.16
C GLY A 385 -8.58 35.92 -5.39
N VAL A 386 -9.11 36.90 -4.66
CA VAL A 386 -10.54 37.28 -4.70
C VAL A 386 -11.01 37.80 -6.08
N THR A 387 -10.09 38.34 -6.88
CA THR A 387 -10.35 38.83 -8.24
C THR A 387 -10.15 37.75 -9.30
N GLY A 388 -9.66 36.57 -8.92
CA GLY A 388 -9.28 35.51 -9.85
C GLY A 388 -10.41 34.53 -10.16
N TYR A 389 -10.64 34.28 -11.45
CA TYR A 389 -11.69 33.43 -11.97
C TYR A 389 -11.11 32.40 -12.94
N ILE A 390 -11.68 31.19 -12.88
CA ILE A 390 -11.34 30.06 -13.73
C ILE A 390 -12.38 29.98 -14.84
N TYR A 391 -11.92 30.09 -16.07
CA TYR A 391 -12.75 30.04 -17.26
C TYR A 391 -12.44 28.79 -18.09
N PHE A 392 -13.51 28.20 -18.62
CA PHE A 392 -13.45 27.24 -19.71
C PHE A 392 -13.83 27.97 -20.99
N VAL A 393 -13.04 27.83 -22.05
CA VAL A 393 -13.37 28.40 -23.36
C VAL A 393 -13.43 27.30 -24.41
N ASP A 394 -14.47 27.32 -25.24
CA ASP A 394 -14.50 26.56 -26.51
C ASP A 394 -14.30 27.54 -27.67
N PHE A 395 -13.17 27.43 -28.36
CA PHE A 395 -12.86 28.29 -29.50
C PHE A 395 -13.56 27.85 -30.79
N ASP A 396 -14.27 26.71 -30.77
CA ASP A 396 -14.95 26.19 -31.94
C ASP A 396 -16.23 26.98 -32.25
N ARG A 397 -16.19 27.71 -33.37
CA ARG A 397 -17.26 28.62 -33.78
C ARG A 397 -18.32 27.98 -34.66
N MET A 398 -18.14 26.73 -35.10
CA MET A 398 -19.01 26.18 -36.16
C MET A 398 -20.40 25.79 -35.63
N ARG A 399 -20.49 25.33 -34.38
CA ARG A 399 -21.74 24.84 -33.80
C ARG A 399 -21.68 24.82 -32.28
N ALA A 400 -22.86 24.86 -31.67
CA ALA A 400 -23.03 24.59 -30.24
C ALA A 400 -22.65 23.13 -29.92
N ARG A 401 -21.94 22.90 -28.81
CA ARG A 401 -21.53 21.55 -28.39
C ARG A 401 -21.65 21.34 -26.89
N SER A 402 -22.04 20.12 -26.51
CA SER A 402 -21.86 19.67 -25.14
C SER A 402 -20.39 19.34 -24.89
N ARG A 403 -19.79 20.08 -23.96
CA ARG A 403 -18.42 19.91 -23.48
C ARG A 403 -18.40 19.31 -22.08
N LYS A 404 -17.23 18.82 -21.70
CA LYS A 404 -16.95 18.24 -20.40
C LYS A 404 -15.72 18.94 -19.85
N CYS A 405 -15.70 19.21 -18.56
CA CYS A 405 -14.51 19.65 -17.86
C CYS A 405 -14.29 18.72 -16.66
N LYS A 406 -13.06 18.22 -16.50
CA LYS A 406 -12.67 17.31 -15.42
C LYS A 406 -12.03 18.12 -14.30
N ILE A 407 -12.46 17.89 -13.08
CA ILE A 407 -11.87 18.48 -11.88
C ILE A 407 -11.32 17.34 -11.03
N VAL A 408 -10.04 17.41 -10.70
CA VAL A 408 -9.35 16.41 -9.89
C VAL A 408 -8.74 17.12 -8.69
N VAL A 409 -9.11 16.72 -7.48
CA VAL A 409 -8.55 17.26 -6.24
C VAL A 409 -7.71 16.16 -5.58
N MET A 410 -6.47 16.48 -5.23
CA MET A 410 -5.52 15.54 -4.63
C MET A 410 -4.84 16.18 -3.42
N GLY A 411 -4.82 15.49 -2.28
CA GLY A 411 -4.26 16.04 -1.05
C GLY A 411 -4.62 15.25 0.20
N GLU A 412 -4.44 15.88 1.34
CA GLU A 412 -4.74 15.36 2.69
C GLU A 412 -6.02 15.94 3.27
#